data_AF-A0A7C8ENQ4-F1
#
_entry.id   AF-A0A7C8ENQ4-F1
#
_cell.length_a   1.000
_cell.length_b   1.000
_cell.length_c   1.000
_cell.angle_alpha   90.00
_cell.angle_beta   90.00
_cell.angle_gamma   90.00
#
_symmetry.space_group_name_H-M   'P 1'
#
loop_
_entity.id
_entity.type
_entity.pdbx_description
1 polymer ?
#
loop_
_entity_poly.entity_id
_entity_poly.type
_entity_poly.pdbx_seq_one_letter_code
_entity_poly.pdbx_strand_id
1 'polypeptide(L)'
;MPVDRPTLYLETTVPSYLIAKPSTDVVILTHQHMTSEWWERERSRYEVFVSDLVHEEVSRGDAAAAQRRIAAIGEYPVLRITDEASELAAVYLRELPLPDSAGADALHLALATLNGMDYLLTWNCRHIARGSVKRALPVINAAREFASPTICTPEELLYEDENMD
;
A
#
# COMPACT_ATOMS: atom_id res chain seq x y z
N MET A 1 13.14 10.52 -24.03
CA MET A 1 12.24 10.91 -22.92
C MET A 1 12.76 10.17 -21.69
N PRO A 2 12.91 10.79 -20.51
CA PRO A 2 12.94 9.99 -19.29
C PRO A 2 11.66 9.14 -19.31
N VAL A 3 11.79 7.84 -19.10
CA VAL A 3 10.60 7.03 -18.83
C VAL A 3 10.19 7.44 -17.42
N ASP A 4 9.06 8.13 -17.30
CA ASP A 4 8.54 8.49 -15.98
C ASP A 4 8.32 7.18 -15.20
N ARG A 5 8.89 7.12 -14.00
CA ARG A 5 8.76 5.94 -13.13
C ARG A 5 7.32 5.83 -12.67
N PRO A 6 6.74 4.61 -12.62
CA PRO A 6 5.40 4.44 -12.06
C PRO A 6 5.36 4.90 -10.60
N THR A 7 4.26 5.51 -10.22
CA THR A 7 3.97 5.98 -8.86
C THR A 7 3.48 4.82 -8.00
N LEU A 8 3.96 4.75 -6.76
CA LEU A 8 3.64 3.65 -5.85
C LEU A 8 3.22 4.18 -4.49
N TYR A 9 1.99 3.85 -4.10
CA TYR A 9 1.49 4.05 -2.75
C TYR A 9 1.98 2.93 -1.84
N LEU A 10 2.77 3.28 -0.82
CA LEU A 10 3.31 2.33 0.16
C LEU A 10 2.38 2.23 1.38
N GLU A 11 1.64 1.13 1.50
CA GLU A 11 0.76 0.87 2.63
C GLU A 11 1.54 0.38 3.87
N THR A 12 1.03 0.70 5.07
CA THR A 12 1.67 0.54 6.38
C THR A 12 2.25 -0.84 6.68
N THR A 13 1.64 -1.93 6.18
CA THR A 13 2.17 -3.28 6.41
C THR A 13 3.59 -3.46 5.86
N VAL A 14 3.94 -2.77 4.77
CA VAL A 14 5.26 -2.88 4.12
C VAL A 14 6.38 -2.32 5.02
N PRO A 15 6.39 -1.04 5.44
CA PRO A 15 7.41 -0.55 6.37
C PRO A 15 7.35 -1.27 7.73
N SER A 16 6.19 -1.82 8.12
CA SER A 16 6.09 -2.64 9.33
C SER A 16 6.86 -3.95 9.22
N TYR A 17 6.75 -4.68 8.11
CA TYR A 17 7.54 -5.89 7.89
C TYR A 17 9.03 -5.59 7.70
N LEU A 18 9.37 -4.50 7.00
CA LEU A 18 10.76 -4.07 6.78
C LEU A 18 11.54 -3.87 8.09
N ILE A 19 10.88 -3.29 9.10
CA ILE A 19 11.55 -2.84 10.34
C ILE A 19 11.36 -3.83 11.52
N ALA A 20 10.35 -4.69 11.44
CA ALA A 20 10.09 -5.68 12.46
C ALA A 20 11.30 -6.61 12.67
N LYS A 21 11.47 -7.09 13.91
CA LYS A 21 12.46 -8.14 14.18
C LYS A 21 12.05 -9.41 13.42
N PRO A 22 13.01 -10.24 12.99
CA PRO A 22 12.70 -11.52 12.36
C PRO A 22 11.69 -12.30 13.19
N SER A 23 10.58 -12.68 12.57
CA SER A 23 9.54 -13.47 13.22
C SER A 23 9.94 -14.94 13.28
N THR A 24 9.43 -15.65 14.29
CA THR A 24 9.51 -17.12 14.35
C THR A 24 8.41 -17.78 13.54
N ASP A 25 7.38 -17.03 13.15
CA ASP A 25 6.36 -17.49 12.21
C ASP A 25 6.94 -17.43 10.79
N VAL A 26 6.98 -18.59 10.12
CA VAL A 26 7.61 -18.76 8.80
C VAL A 26 6.94 -17.89 7.74
N VAL A 27 5.61 -17.75 7.77
CA VAL A 27 4.88 -16.95 6.77
C VAL A 27 5.25 -15.47 6.94
N ILE A 28 5.24 -14.99 8.19
CA ILE A 28 5.67 -13.61 8.48
C ILE A 28 7.13 -13.40 8.09
N LEU A 29 8.02 -14.34 8.42
CA LEU A 29 9.43 -14.26 8.08
C LEU A 29 9.64 -14.16 6.56
N THR A 30 8.87 -14.91 5.77
CA THR A 30 8.89 -14.80 4.30
C THR A 30 8.44 -13.41 3.83
N HIS A 31 7.35 -12.86 4.38
CA HIS A 31 6.93 -11.50 4.03
C HIS A 31 8.00 -10.45 4.39
N GLN A 32 8.68 -10.60 5.53
CA GLN A 32 9.80 -9.74 5.92
C GLN A 32 10.96 -9.83 4.94
N HIS A 33 11.30 -11.05 4.51
CA HIS A 33 12.36 -11.27 3.53
C HIS A 33 12.01 -10.66 2.17
N MET A 34 10.84 -10.97 1.62
CA MET A 34 10.36 -10.44 0.33
C MET A 34 10.25 -8.91 0.35
N THR A 35 9.80 -8.34 1.48
CA THR A 35 9.80 -6.88 1.66
C THR A 35 11.20 -6.30 1.58
N SER A 36 12.17 -6.93 2.24
CA SER A 36 13.56 -6.46 2.24
C SER A 36 14.19 -6.57 0.85
N GLU A 37 13.97 -7.69 0.16
CA GLU A 37 14.48 -7.88 -1.20
C GLU A 37 13.89 -6.85 -2.17
N TRP A 38 12.57 -6.64 -2.15
CA TRP A 38 11.94 -5.61 -2.98
C TRP A 38 12.48 -4.21 -2.64
N TRP A 39 12.65 -3.91 -1.36
CA TRP A 39 13.13 -2.61 -0.90
C TRP A 39 14.54 -2.26 -1.40
N GLU A 40 15.42 -3.28 -1.43
CA GLU A 40 16.81 -3.14 -1.84
C GLU A 40 16.96 -3.15 -3.37
N ARG A 41 16.21 -4.00 -4.07
CA ARG A 41 16.38 -4.25 -5.50
C ARG A 41 15.50 -3.39 -6.40
N GLU A 42 14.21 -3.29 -6.07
CA GLU A 42 13.21 -2.81 -7.01
C GLU A 42 12.66 -1.42 -6.68
N ARG A 43 12.66 -1.02 -5.40
CA ARG A 43 12.10 0.26 -4.93
C ARG A 43 12.52 1.49 -5.78
N SER A 44 13.78 1.53 -6.21
CA SER A 44 14.34 2.67 -6.97
C SER A 44 13.71 2.89 -8.35
N ARG A 45 12.96 1.90 -8.85
CA ARG A 45 12.21 1.93 -10.11
C ARG A 45 10.86 2.64 -9.99
N TYR A 46 10.42 2.95 -8.78
CA TYR A 46 9.15 3.59 -8.50
C TYR A 46 9.37 4.99 -7.91
N GLU A 47 8.40 5.88 -8.14
CA GLU A 47 8.25 7.07 -7.33
C GLU A 47 7.35 6.73 -6.13
N VAL A 48 7.96 6.56 -4.95
CA VAL A 48 7.27 6.05 -3.76
C VAL A 48 6.62 7.18 -2.97
N PHE A 49 5.36 7.00 -2.62
CA PHE A 49 4.54 7.90 -1.80
C PHE A 49 4.03 7.18 -0.57
N VAL A 50 3.88 7.92 0.52
CA VAL A 50 3.14 7.49 1.73
C VAL A 50 2.01 8.48 2.00
N SER A 51 1.18 8.25 3.02
CA SER A 51 0.16 9.22 3.42
C SER A 51 0.23 9.60 4.88
N ASP A 52 -0.53 10.62 5.26
CA ASP A 52 -0.79 10.94 6.67
C ASP A 52 -1.30 9.70 7.43
N LEU A 53 -2.16 8.87 6.81
CA LEU A 53 -2.66 7.63 7.41
C LEU A 53 -1.51 6.65 7.70
N VAL A 54 -0.58 6.49 6.76
CA VAL A 54 0.60 5.63 6.97
C VAL A 54 1.42 6.14 8.15
N HIS A 55 1.67 7.46 8.24
CA HIS A 55 2.36 8.06 9.36
C HIS A 55 1.66 7.82 10.71
N GLU A 56 0.34 8.00 10.75
CA GLU A 56 -0.46 7.73 11.94
C GLU A 56 -0.34 6.26 12.37
N GLU A 57 -0.39 5.32 11.44
CA GLU A 57 -0.34 3.90 11.78
C GLU A 57 1.05 3.42 12.17
N VAL A 58 2.09 3.85 11.45
CA VAL A 58 3.47 3.46 11.81
C VAL A 58 3.92 4.08 13.14
N SER A 59 3.29 5.16 13.60
CA SER A 59 3.56 5.74 14.92
C SER A 59 3.02 4.94 16.11
N ARG A 60 2.14 3.96 15.86
CA ARG A 60 1.49 3.16 16.93
C ARG A 60 2.40 2.05 17.46
N GLY A 61 2.14 1.61 18.69
CA GLY A 61 2.84 0.50 19.33
C GLY A 61 4.13 0.91 20.04
N ASP A 62 5.14 0.03 20.03
CA ASP A 62 6.43 0.27 20.69
C ASP A 62 7.16 1.49 20.10
N ALA A 63 7.61 2.40 20.97
CA ALA A 63 8.19 3.67 20.56
C ALA A 63 9.47 3.52 19.73
N ALA A 64 10.34 2.57 20.07
CA ALA A 64 11.58 2.34 19.33
C ALA A 64 11.32 1.72 17.96
N ALA A 65 10.34 0.82 17.85
CA ALA A 65 9.89 0.29 16.56
C ALA A 65 9.22 1.37 15.70
N ALA A 66 8.36 2.20 16.29
CA ALA A 66 7.68 3.31 15.62
C ALA A 66 8.68 4.32 15.05
N GLN A 67 9.68 4.73 15.84
CA GLN A 67 10.72 5.65 15.39
C GLN A 67 11.50 5.10 14.19
N ARG A 68 11.83 3.81 14.18
CA ARG A 68 12.52 3.17 13.04
C ARG A 68 11.64 3.10 11.79
N ARG A 69 10.33 2.83 11.92
CA ARG A 69 9.40 2.86 10.78
C ARG A 69 9.23 4.27 10.22
N ILE A 70 9.08 5.27 11.08
CA ILE A 70 8.99 6.68 10.66
C ILE A 70 10.27 7.09 9.91
N ALA A 71 11.45 6.74 10.44
CA ALA A 71 12.71 7.02 9.78
C ALA A 71 12.83 6.36 8.40
N ALA A 72 12.33 5.13 8.25
CA ALA A 72 12.38 4.39 6.99
C ALA A 72 11.54 5.03 5.87
N ILE A 73 10.47 5.75 6.21
CA ILE A 73 9.58 6.40 5.23
C ILE A 73 9.77 7.91 5.14
N GLY A 74 10.65 8.51 5.96
CA GLY A 74 10.73 9.95 6.15
C GLY A 74 11.21 10.75 4.94
N GLU A 75 11.75 10.09 3.92
CA GLU A 75 12.17 10.72 2.66
C GLU A 75 11.04 10.79 1.60
N TYR A 76 9.95 10.05 1.78
CA TYR A 76 8.91 9.94 0.77
C TYR A 76 7.88 11.08 0.87
N PRO A 77 7.39 11.59 -0.28
CA PRO A 77 6.29 12.55 -0.28
C PRO A 77 5.04 11.99 0.40
N VAL A 78 4.32 12.88 1.10
CA VAL A 78 3.16 12.52 1.92
C VAL A 78 1.86 13.00 1.26
N LEU A 79 1.01 12.06 0.90
CA LEU A 79 -0.36 12.30 0.45
C LEU A 79 -1.24 12.68 1.65
N ARG A 80 -1.90 13.82 1.56
CA ARG A 80 -2.73 14.35 2.64
C ARG A 80 -4.07 13.63 2.72
N ILE A 81 -4.57 13.40 3.93
CA ILE A 81 -5.98 13.02 4.11
C ILE A 81 -6.84 14.26 3.82
N THR A 82 -7.75 14.13 2.87
CA THR A 82 -8.72 15.17 2.49
C THR A 82 -10.15 14.70 2.79
N ASP A 83 -11.09 15.65 2.78
CA ASP A 83 -12.52 15.32 2.90
C ASP A 83 -12.96 14.43 1.74
N GLU A 84 -12.50 14.72 0.51
CA GLU A 84 -12.79 13.91 -0.68
C GLU A 84 -12.29 12.45 -0.53
N ALA A 85 -11.09 12.25 0.03
CA ALA A 85 -10.58 10.92 0.32
C ALA A 85 -11.43 10.20 1.37
N SER A 86 -11.91 10.91 2.39
CA SER A 86 -12.78 10.36 3.43
C SER A 86 -14.16 10.00 2.88
N GLU A 87 -14.71 10.81 1.99
CA GLU A 87 -15.98 10.55 1.29
C GLU A 87 -15.88 9.32 0.38
N LEU A 88 -14.79 9.21 -0.40
CA LEU A 88 -14.55 8.05 -1.24
C LEU A 88 -14.30 6.78 -0.41
N ALA A 89 -13.59 6.89 0.72
CA ALA A 89 -13.43 5.78 1.65
C ALA A 89 -14.78 5.29 2.20
N ALA A 90 -15.70 6.21 2.52
CA ALA A 90 -17.04 5.86 2.96
C ALA A 90 -17.86 5.16 1.86
N VAL A 91 -17.66 5.53 0.59
CA VAL A 91 -18.23 4.79 -0.55
C VAL A 91 -17.66 3.37 -0.61
N TYR A 92 -16.34 3.23 -0.53
CA TYR A 92 -15.67 1.94 -0.55
C TYR A 92 -16.11 1.03 0.58
N LEU A 93 -16.27 1.53 1.80
CA LEU A 93 -16.82 0.74 2.92
C LEU A 93 -18.21 0.16 2.62
N ARG A 94 -19.05 0.88 1.87
CA ARG A 94 -20.42 0.43 1.54
C ARG A 94 -20.48 -0.50 0.33
N GLU A 95 -19.62 -0.26 -0.67
CA GLU A 95 -19.73 -0.92 -1.98
C GLU A 95 -18.70 -2.03 -2.19
N LEU A 96 -17.54 -1.97 -1.53
CA LEU A 96 -16.58 -3.06 -1.56
C LEU A 96 -16.99 -4.15 -0.58
N PRO A 97 -16.55 -5.40 -0.83
CA PRO A 97 -16.59 -6.44 0.18
C PRO A 97 -15.53 -6.07 1.23
N LEU A 98 -15.87 -5.21 2.18
CA LEU A 98 -15.06 -4.86 3.34
C LEU A 98 -15.95 -5.02 4.58
N PRO A 99 -15.40 -5.41 5.74
CA PRO A 99 -16.17 -5.34 6.97
C PRO A 99 -16.37 -3.86 7.37
N ASP A 100 -17.45 -3.54 8.08
CA ASP A 100 -17.77 -2.17 8.51
C ASP A 100 -16.63 -1.49 9.33
N SER A 101 -15.77 -2.30 9.96
CA SER A 101 -14.61 -1.82 10.73
C SER A 101 -13.37 -1.50 9.89
N ALA A 102 -13.35 -1.80 8.60
CA ALA A 102 -12.18 -1.63 7.71
C ALA A 102 -12.04 -0.20 7.16
N GLY A 103 -12.32 0.82 7.98
CA GLY A 103 -12.30 2.21 7.54
C GLY A 103 -10.92 2.71 7.12
N ALA A 104 -9.87 2.30 7.83
CA ALA A 104 -8.49 2.61 7.46
C ALA A 104 -8.09 1.94 6.13
N ASP A 105 -8.49 0.68 5.93
CA ASP A 105 -8.26 -0.05 4.67
C ASP A 105 -8.93 0.65 3.48
N ALA A 106 -10.17 1.10 3.66
CA ALA A 106 -10.89 1.87 2.65
C ALA A 106 -10.24 3.23 2.37
N LEU A 107 -9.69 3.89 3.39
CA LEU A 107 -9.00 5.17 3.23
C LEU A 107 -7.66 5.01 2.48
N HIS A 108 -6.90 3.92 2.69
CA HIS A 108 -5.74 3.60 1.85
C HIS A 108 -6.11 3.48 0.37
N LEU A 109 -7.18 2.73 0.07
CA LEU A 109 -7.69 2.58 -1.30
C LEU A 109 -8.08 3.94 -1.91
N ALA A 110 -8.76 4.78 -1.13
CA ALA A 110 -9.22 6.09 -1.58
C ALA A 110 -8.07 7.05 -1.85
N LEU A 111 -7.08 7.11 -0.96
CA LEU A 111 -5.89 7.94 -1.13
C LEU A 111 -5.10 7.54 -2.37
N ALA A 112 -4.88 6.23 -2.58
CA ALA A 112 -4.19 5.76 -3.78
C ALA A 112 -4.99 6.08 -5.06
N THR A 113 -6.31 5.93 -5.01
CA THR A 113 -7.21 6.22 -6.16
C THR A 113 -7.20 7.71 -6.54
N LEU A 114 -7.49 8.61 -5.59
CA LEU A 114 -7.65 10.03 -5.89
C LEU A 114 -6.36 10.72 -6.30
N ASN A 115 -5.22 10.22 -5.83
CA ASN A 115 -3.92 10.73 -6.24
C ASN A 115 -3.41 10.06 -7.53
N GLY A 116 -4.21 9.21 -8.18
CA GLY A 116 -3.88 8.60 -9.47
C GLY A 116 -2.65 7.69 -9.41
N MET A 117 -2.46 6.99 -8.28
CA MET A 117 -1.30 6.11 -8.11
C MET A 117 -1.37 4.91 -9.05
N ASP A 118 -0.25 4.56 -9.67
CA ASP A 118 -0.18 3.40 -10.57
C ASP A 118 -0.27 2.09 -9.76
N TYR A 119 0.37 2.06 -8.58
CA TYR A 119 0.42 0.89 -7.71
C TYR A 119 0.01 1.21 -6.27
N LEU A 120 -0.61 0.23 -5.61
CA LEU A 120 -0.80 0.18 -4.16
C LEU A 120 -0.10 -1.08 -3.64
N LEU A 121 1.02 -0.89 -2.96
CA LEU A 121 1.84 -1.97 -2.42
C LEU A 121 1.44 -2.30 -0.98
N THR A 122 1.03 -3.54 -0.72
CA THR A 122 0.52 -3.97 0.60
C THR A 122 0.72 -5.46 0.85
N TRP A 123 0.83 -5.85 2.11
CA TRP A 123 0.67 -7.23 2.58
C TRP A 123 -0.67 -7.49 3.25
N ASN A 124 -1.60 -6.52 3.25
CA ASN A 124 -2.94 -6.68 3.79
C ASN A 124 -3.82 -7.51 2.84
N CYS A 125 -3.52 -8.81 2.74
CA CYS A 125 -4.26 -9.79 1.94
C CYS A 125 -5.64 -10.10 2.53
N ARG A 126 -5.93 -9.61 3.73
CA ARG A 126 -7.21 -9.81 4.40
C ARG A 126 -8.28 -8.86 3.87
N HIS A 127 -7.93 -7.58 3.71
CA HIS A 127 -8.90 -6.53 3.33
C HIS A 127 -8.53 -5.87 2.00
N ILE A 128 -7.30 -5.41 1.82
CA ILE A 128 -6.90 -4.61 0.65
C ILE A 128 -6.57 -5.50 -0.56
N ALA A 129 -5.55 -6.37 -0.45
CA ALA A 129 -5.11 -7.26 -1.52
C ALA A 129 -6.00 -8.50 -1.72
N ARG A 130 -7.18 -8.54 -1.09
CA ARG A 130 -8.13 -9.63 -1.25
C ARG A 130 -8.68 -9.64 -2.67
N GLY A 131 -8.70 -10.80 -3.33
CA GLY A 131 -9.12 -10.92 -4.73
C GLY A 131 -10.53 -10.39 -5.04
N SER A 132 -11.46 -10.43 -4.08
CA SER A 132 -12.79 -9.82 -4.24
C SER A 132 -12.74 -8.28 -4.28
N VAL A 133 -11.82 -7.65 -3.53
CA VAL A 133 -11.59 -6.21 -3.58
C VAL A 133 -10.84 -5.84 -4.85
N LYS A 134 -9.75 -6.55 -5.20
CA LYS A 134 -9.02 -6.36 -6.47
C LYS A 134 -9.96 -6.40 -7.70
N ARG A 135 -11.00 -7.25 -7.68
CA ARG A 135 -12.02 -7.32 -8.75
C ARG A 135 -13.08 -6.22 -8.70
N ALA A 136 -13.55 -5.83 -7.51
CA ALA A 136 -14.66 -4.90 -7.38
C ALA A 136 -14.22 -3.43 -7.52
N LEU A 137 -13.02 -3.09 -7.04
CA LEU A 137 -12.52 -1.71 -7.02
C LEU A 137 -12.50 -1.06 -8.42
N PRO A 138 -11.96 -1.69 -9.49
CA PRO A 138 -11.97 -1.07 -10.82
C PRO A 138 -13.37 -0.76 -11.35
N VAL A 139 -14.37 -1.57 -11.01
CA VAL A 139 -15.76 -1.35 -11.44
C VAL A 139 -16.34 -0.13 -10.73
N ILE A 140 -16.13 -0.02 -9.41
CA ILE A 140 -16.61 1.09 -8.59
C ILE A 140 -15.94 2.40 -8.98
N ASN A 141 -14.64 2.37 -9.26
CA ASN A 141 -13.85 3.52 -9.68
C ASN A 141 -14.22 3.98 -11.09
N ALA A 142 -14.36 3.05 -12.03
CA ALA A 142 -14.74 3.38 -13.41
C ALA A 142 -16.12 4.05 -13.49
N ALA A 143 -17.08 3.61 -12.67
CA ALA A 143 -18.39 4.25 -12.57
C ALA A 143 -18.35 5.71 -12.04
N ARG A 144 -17.19 6.13 -11.51
CA ARG A 144 -16.91 7.47 -10.96
C ARG A 144 -15.79 8.18 -11.72
N GLU A 145 -15.40 7.65 -12.89
CA GLU A 145 -14.34 8.22 -13.74
C GLU A 145 -12.97 8.27 -13.06
N PHE A 146 -12.72 7.42 -12.07
CA PHE A 146 -11.42 7.26 -11.44
C PHE A 146 -10.63 6.09 -12.06
N ALA A 147 -9.32 6.27 -12.19
CA ALA A 147 -8.41 5.14 -12.39
C ALA A 147 -8.31 4.29 -11.11
N SER A 148 -7.90 3.04 -11.24
CA SER A 148 -7.61 2.20 -10.06
C SER A 148 -6.12 1.86 -10.03
N PRO A 149 -5.48 1.95 -8.85
CA PRO A 149 -4.13 1.44 -8.68
C PRO A 149 -4.12 -0.09 -8.85
N THR A 150 -3.04 -0.61 -9.41
CA THR A 150 -2.74 -2.04 -9.34
C THR A 150 -2.36 -2.40 -7.90
N ILE A 151 -3.25 -3.13 -7.21
CA ILE A 151 -2.98 -3.62 -5.87
C ILE A 151 -2.06 -4.84 -5.96
N CYS A 152 -0.89 -4.75 -5.35
CA CYS A 152 0.14 -5.79 -5.41
C CYS A 152 0.85 -5.98 -4.06
N THR A 153 1.46 -7.15 -3.89
CA THR A 153 2.42 -7.41 -2.82
C THR A 153 3.86 -7.15 -3.28
N PRO A 154 4.82 -6.96 -2.36
CA PRO A 154 6.24 -6.92 -2.70
C PRO A 154 6.72 -8.15 -3.49
N GLU A 155 6.15 -9.33 -3.22
CA GLU A 155 6.43 -10.55 -3.98
C GLU A 155 5.96 -10.43 -5.44
N GLU A 156 4.76 -9.92 -5.70
CA GLU A 156 4.24 -9.71 -7.07
C GLU A 156 5.16 -8.76 -7.86
N LEU A 157 5.69 -7.69 -7.25
CA LEU A 157 6.58 -6.73 -7.91
C LEU A 157 8.03 -7.20 -8.09
N LEU A 158 8.50 -8.17 -7.29
CA LEU A 158 9.85 -8.74 -7.47
C LEU A 158 9.97 -9.52 -8.77
N TYR A 159 8.87 -10.14 -9.23
CA TYR A 159 8.85 -11.03 -10.38
C TYR A 159 8.17 -10.44 -11.62
N GLU A 160 7.84 -9.14 -11.61
CA GLU A 160 7.12 -8.49 -12.72
C GLU A 160 7.96 -8.49 -14.02
N ASP A 161 9.28 -8.38 -13.91
CA ASP A 161 10.19 -8.41 -15.07
C ASP A 161 10.67 -9.82 -15.46
N GLU A 162 10.61 -10.79 -14.56
CA GLU A 162 11.13 -12.15 -14.81
C GLU A 162 10.24 -12.95 -15.78
N ASN A 163 9.05 -12.44 -16.12
CA ASN A 163 8.12 -13.06 -17.07
C ASN A 163 8.28 -12.58 -18.52
N MET A 164 9.38 -11.86 -18.85
CA MET A 164 9.68 -11.37 -20.21
C MET A 164 10.73 -12.21 -20.97
N ASP A 165 11.04 -13.43 -20.50
CA ASP A 165 11.89 -14.41 -21.20
C ASP A 165 11.11 -15.55 -21.84
#